data_AF-A0A8E6B3W9-F1
#
_entry.id   AF-A0A8E6B3W9-F1
#
_cell.length_a   1.000
_cell.length_b   1.000
_cell.length_c   1.000
_cell.angle_alpha   90.00
_cell.angle_beta   90.00
_cell.angle_gamma   90.00
#
_symmetry.space_group_name_H-M   'P 1'
#
loop_
_entity.id
_entity.type
_entity.pdbx_description
1 polymer ?
#
loop_
_entity_poly.entity_id
_entity_poly.type
_entity_poly.pdbx_seq_one_letter_code
_entity_poly.pdbx_strand_id
1 'polypeptide(L)'
;MIVGNPAIFAIESGISKIWEAPNYLALGYFVIHIENFRYGVHKPDATLLGCSYDEVKNRIFKRGMHTAPFSEESDAGLIADAYIKAIYAPKHENRKYFNLSAEDFCVHFYPKGNSCTWAPDGDEAFDDSSYILQFDIRNQVRLIGFKSSNFVPDPSTIRDLWVSAFDYYSLLEDWIAEFDRERNLMLKPGAKG
;
A
#
# COMPACT_ATOMS: atom_id res chain seq x y z
N MET A 1 6.15 -11.29 11.19
CA MET A 1 4.79 -11.09 11.72
C MET A 1 3.82 -11.01 10.55
N ILE A 2 2.72 -11.77 10.58
CA ILE A 2 1.66 -11.71 9.55
C ILE A 2 0.35 -11.41 10.28
N VAL A 3 -0.37 -10.38 9.85
CA VAL A 3 -1.70 -10.03 10.35
C VAL A 3 -2.70 -10.12 9.20
N GLY A 4 -3.73 -10.96 9.37
CA GLY A 4 -4.70 -11.30 8.33
C GLY A 4 -4.50 -12.67 7.70
N ASN A 5 -5.08 -12.87 6.51
CA ASN A 5 -4.99 -14.11 5.74
C ASN A 5 -4.37 -13.82 4.37
N PRO A 6 -3.13 -14.26 4.08
CA PRO A 6 -2.47 -14.03 2.79
C PRO A 6 -3.26 -14.51 1.57
N ALA A 7 -4.16 -15.49 1.74
CA ALA A 7 -5.02 -15.96 0.65
C ALA A 7 -6.13 -14.97 0.26
N ILE A 8 -6.39 -13.96 1.09
CA ILE A 8 -7.37 -12.90 0.85
C ILE A 8 -6.64 -11.56 0.93
N PHE A 9 -6.36 -11.09 2.14
CA PHE A 9 -5.62 -9.87 2.44
C PHE A 9 -4.84 -10.04 3.75
N ALA A 10 -3.56 -9.67 3.73
CA ALA A 10 -2.74 -9.62 4.92
C ALA A 10 -1.65 -8.56 4.80
N ILE A 11 -1.18 -8.07 5.94
CA ILE A 11 0.06 -7.31 6.03
C ILE A 11 1.09 -8.19 6.73
N GLU A 12 2.26 -8.29 6.13
CA GLU A 12 3.40 -8.99 6.70
C GLU A 12 4.55 -8.02 6.90
N SER A 13 5.15 -8.06 8.07
CA SER A 13 6.34 -7.27 8.39
C SER A 13 7.29 -8.05 9.28
N GLY A 14 8.56 -7.65 9.32
CA GLY A 14 9.50 -8.21 10.28
C GLY A 14 10.56 -7.19 10.68
N ILE A 15 10.87 -7.12 11.98
CA ILE A 15 11.88 -6.22 12.52
C ILE A 15 13.23 -6.93 12.54
N SER A 16 14.19 -6.41 11.78
CA SER A 16 15.58 -6.89 11.76
C SER A 16 16.43 -6.16 12.81
N LYS A 17 16.20 -4.85 12.96
CA LYS A 17 16.88 -4.02 13.97
C LYS A 17 15.96 -2.90 14.46
N ILE A 18 15.98 -2.62 15.76
CA ILE A 18 15.20 -1.54 16.34
C ILE A 18 16.00 -0.24 16.38
N TRP A 19 15.32 0.89 16.32
CA TRP A 19 15.90 2.19 16.63
C TRP A 19 15.10 2.86 17.76
N GLU A 20 15.82 3.44 18.73
CA GLU A 20 15.20 4.19 19.84
C GLU A 20 14.56 5.49 19.34
N ALA A 21 15.12 6.07 18.26
CA ALA A 21 14.58 7.27 17.63
C ALA A 21 13.19 6.98 17.02
N PRO A 22 12.16 7.78 17.38
CA PRO A 22 10.77 7.51 17.01
C PRO A 22 10.51 7.61 15.50
N ASN A 23 11.37 8.30 14.75
CA ASN A 23 11.16 8.54 13.31
C ASN A 23 11.58 7.35 12.44
N TYR A 24 12.44 6.47 12.96
CA TYR A 24 12.91 5.28 12.22
C TYR A 24 12.13 4.02 12.61
N LEU A 25 11.69 3.95 13.88
CA LEU A 25 11.03 2.83 14.55
C LEU A 25 11.84 1.52 14.52
N ALA A 26 12.07 0.97 13.33
CA ALA A 26 12.77 -0.27 13.07
C ALA A 26 13.25 -0.34 11.61
N LEU A 27 14.30 -1.11 11.37
CA LEU A 27 14.76 -1.56 10.05
C LEU A 27 14.26 -2.99 9.84
N GLY A 28 13.77 -3.30 8.65
CA GLY A 28 13.21 -4.62 8.37
C GLY A 28 12.52 -4.69 7.01
N TYR A 29 11.39 -5.38 6.95
CA TYR A 29 10.57 -5.43 5.73
C TYR A 29 9.09 -5.24 6.04
N PHE A 30 8.37 -4.77 5.03
CA PHE A 30 6.94 -4.56 5.02
C PHE A 30 6.41 -4.97 3.64
N VAL A 31 5.47 -5.92 3.61
CA VAL A 31 4.84 -6.38 2.37
C VAL A 31 3.34 -6.57 2.58
N ILE A 32 2.60 -6.39 1.48
CA ILE A 32 1.14 -6.57 1.46
C ILE A 32 0.82 -7.80 0.62
N HIS A 33 -0.08 -8.63 1.13
CA HIS A 33 -0.62 -9.79 0.43
C HIS A 33 -2.02 -9.51 -0.06
N ILE A 34 -2.29 -9.77 -1.34
CA ILE A 34 -3.63 -9.72 -1.95
C ILE A 34 -3.79 -11.01 -2.77
N GLU A 35 -4.76 -11.84 -2.43
CA GLU A 35 -5.07 -13.11 -3.15
C GLU A 35 -3.83 -14.00 -3.41
N ASN A 36 -3.05 -14.27 -2.35
CA ASN A 36 -1.78 -15.02 -2.38
C ASN A 36 -0.63 -14.35 -3.14
N PHE A 37 -0.82 -13.14 -3.69
CA PHE A 37 0.24 -12.38 -4.32
C PHE A 37 0.86 -11.40 -3.33
N ARG A 38 2.18 -11.30 -3.35
CA ARG A 38 2.96 -10.46 -2.43
C ARG A 38 3.50 -9.24 -3.17
N TYR A 39 3.28 -8.07 -2.58
CA TYR A 39 3.73 -6.79 -3.08
C TYR A 39 4.68 -6.17 -2.06
N GLY A 40 5.87 -5.83 -2.53
CA GLY A 40 6.94 -5.25 -1.74
C GLY A 40 8.17 -6.16 -1.58
N VAL A 41 9.27 -5.55 -1.14
CA VAL A 41 10.58 -6.18 -0.99
C VAL A 41 10.60 -7.05 0.27
N HIS A 42 10.39 -8.36 0.09
CA HIS A 42 10.51 -9.32 1.18
C HIS A 42 11.97 -9.76 1.41
N LYS A 43 12.77 -8.88 2.01
CA LYS A 43 14.15 -9.16 2.45
C LYS A 43 14.42 -8.48 3.78
N PRO A 44 15.21 -9.08 4.68
CA PRO A 44 15.69 -8.35 5.86
C PRO A 44 16.32 -7.01 5.46
N ASP A 45 16.15 -6.00 6.32
CA ASP A 45 16.70 -4.67 6.14
C ASP A 45 16.31 -3.94 4.82
N ALA A 46 15.16 -4.27 4.24
CA ALA A 46 14.66 -3.69 3.00
C ALA A 46 14.10 -2.27 3.13
N THR A 47 13.55 -1.89 4.28
CA THR A 47 12.99 -0.54 4.50
C THR A 47 13.06 -0.13 5.98
N LEU A 48 13.04 1.18 6.21
CA LEU A 48 12.74 1.76 7.51
C LEU A 48 11.23 1.73 7.76
N LEU A 49 10.81 0.90 8.72
CA LEU A 49 9.41 0.62 9.02
C LEU A 49 8.65 1.82 9.59
N GLY A 50 9.34 2.91 9.95
CA GLY A 50 8.72 4.21 10.27
C GLY A 50 7.80 4.70 9.15
N CYS A 51 8.25 4.63 7.90
CA CYS A 51 7.47 5.08 6.74
C CYS A 51 6.21 4.24 6.56
N SER A 52 6.34 2.92 6.56
CA SER A 52 5.20 2.01 6.39
C SER A 52 4.22 2.09 7.58
N TYR A 53 4.73 2.27 8.81
CA TYR A 53 3.89 2.44 10.00
C TYR A 53 3.05 3.73 9.94
N ASP A 54 3.66 4.86 9.57
CA ASP A 54 2.93 6.12 9.40
C ASP A 54 1.94 6.07 8.23
N GLU A 55 2.28 5.36 7.15
CA GLU A 55 1.37 5.13 6.02
C GLU A 55 0.11 4.35 6.46
N VAL A 56 0.26 3.28 7.24
CA VAL A 56 -0.88 2.51 7.79
C VAL A 56 -1.74 3.41 8.68
N LYS A 57 -1.13 4.20 9.57
CA LYS A 57 -1.85 5.16 10.42
C LYS A 57 -2.60 6.21 9.62
N ASN A 58 -1.97 6.76 8.58
CA ASN A 58 -2.58 7.75 7.71
C ASN A 58 -3.78 7.20 6.97
N ARG A 59 -3.75 5.93 6.54
CA ARG A 59 -4.90 5.26 5.90
C ARG A 59 -6.07 5.09 6.85
N ILE A 60 -5.81 4.66 8.09
CA ILE A 60 -6.85 4.57 9.12
C ILE A 60 -7.44 5.97 9.39
N PHE A 61 -6.58 6.99 9.53
CA PHE A 61 -7.02 8.37 9.77
C PHE A 61 -7.86 8.92 8.61
N LYS A 62 -7.50 8.60 7.36
CA LYS A 62 -8.19 9.01 6.13
C LYS A 62 -9.30 8.05 5.71
N ARG A 63 -9.81 7.22 6.62
CA ARG A 63 -10.90 6.28 6.32
C ARG A 63 -12.09 6.96 5.65
N GLY A 64 -12.51 6.42 4.51
CA GLY A 64 -13.60 6.96 3.69
C GLY A 64 -13.19 8.10 2.75
N MET A 65 -11.91 8.50 2.75
CA MET A 65 -11.40 9.59 1.89
C MET A 65 -10.68 9.09 0.65
N HIS A 66 -10.33 7.79 0.58
CA HIS A 66 -9.61 7.21 -0.55
C HIS A 66 -10.58 6.96 -1.73
N THR A 67 -11.14 8.02 -2.30
CA THR A 67 -12.21 7.92 -3.30
C THR A 67 -11.73 8.32 -4.69
N ALA A 68 -12.34 7.78 -5.74
CA ALA A 68 -12.13 8.24 -7.12
C ALA A 68 -13.39 7.96 -7.94
N PRO A 69 -13.73 8.80 -8.95
CA PRO A 69 -14.94 8.60 -9.76
C PRO A 69 -14.87 7.36 -10.66
N PHE A 70 -13.68 6.80 -10.86
CA PHE A 70 -13.41 5.59 -11.65
C PHE A 70 -13.17 4.34 -10.79
N SER A 71 -13.36 4.43 -9.46
CA SER A 71 -13.04 3.35 -8.53
C SER A 71 -13.88 2.08 -8.74
N GLU A 72 -15.04 2.20 -9.39
CA GLU A 72 -15.95 1.09 -9.74
C GLU A 72 -15.74 0.56 -11.17
N GLU A 73 -14.70 1.00 -11.91
CA GLU A 73 -14.38 0.40 -13.23
C GLU A 73 -14.11 -1.10 -13.09
N SER A 74 -14.85 -1.91 -13.82
CA SER A 74 -14.79 -3.38 -13.76
C SER A 74 -13.41 -3.96 -14.08
N ASP A 75 -12.66 -3.36 -15.01
CA ASP A 75 -11.33 -3.83 -15.39
C ASP A 75 -10.25 -3.12 -14.57
N ALA A 76 -9.76 -3.80 -13.54
CA ALA A 76 -8.63 -3.33 -12.72
C ALA A 76 -7.35 -3.08 -13.54
N GLY A 77 -7.17 -3.80 -14.65
CA GLY A 77 -6.06 -3.59 -15.58
C GLY A 77 -6.10 -2.24 -16.26
N LEU A 78 -7.29 -1.73 -16.58
CA LEU A 78 -7.43 -0.37 -17.12
C LEU A 78 -7.05 0.69 -16.09
N ILE A 79 -7.42 0.52 -14.81
CA ILE A 79 -7.01 1.45 -13.75
C ILE A 79 -5.49 1.39 -13.55
N ALA A 80 -4.90 0.19 -13.47
CA ALA A 80 -3.46 0.01 -13.30
C ALA A 80 -2.66 0.63 -14.46
N ASP A 81 -3.11 0.41 -15.70
CA ASP A 81 -2.51 0.96 -16.91
C ASP A 81 -2.61 2.49 -16.94
N ALA A 82 -3.80 3.03 -16.65
CA ALA A 82 -4.01 4.47 -16.55
C ALA A 82 -3.13 5.10 -15.46
N TYR A 83 -3.06 4.48 -14.28
CA TYR A 83 -2.23 4.92 -13.17
C TYR A 83 -0.76 5.04 -13.58
N ILE A 84 -0.17 3.95 -14.08
CA ILE A 84 1.24 3.95 -14.47
C ILE A 84 1.52 4.97 -15.59
N LYS A 85 0.64 5.02 -16.59
CA LYS A 85 0.76 5.94 -17.72
C LYS A 85 0.47 7.38 -17.37
N ALA A 86 -0.20 7.69 -16.27
CA ALA A 86 -0.49 9.06 -15.84
C ALA A 86 0.54 9.59 -14.83
N ILE A 87 1.13 8.72 -14.02
CA ILE A 87 2.08 9.11 -12.97
C ILE A 87 3.53 9.08 -13.48
N TYR A 88 3.90 8.10 -14.32
CA TYR A 88 5.32 7.83 -14.62
C TYR A 88 5.74 8.01 -16.09
N ALA A 89 4.82 8.00 -17.04
CA ALA A 89 5.19 8.10 -18.46
C ALA A 89 5.65 9.52 -18.85
N PRO A 90 6.71 9.71 -19.66
CA PRO A 90 7.29 11.03 -19.93
C PRO A 90 6.42 12.02 -20.74
N LYS A 91 5.19 11.66 -21.16
CA LYS A 91 4.29 12.52 -21.95
C LYS A 91 2.81 12.25 -21.63
N HIS A 92 2.15 13.23 -21.01
CA HIS A 92 0.72 13.14 -20.66
C HIS A 92 -0.16 14.22 -21.28
N GLU A 93 0.42 15.18 -22.00
CA GLU A 93 -0.33 16.30 -22.58
C GLU A 93 -1.51 15.81 -23.42
N ASN A 94 -2.71 16.32 -23.10
CA ASN A 94 -3.99 16.01 -23.74
C ASN A 94 -4.51 14.56 -23.60
N ARG A 95 -3.87 13.70 -22.77
CA ARG A 95 -4.45 12.38 -22.46
C ARG A 95 -5.60 12.52 -21.48
N LYS A 96 -6.62 11.67 -21.69
CA LYS A 96 -7.73 11.52 -20.77
C LYS A 96 -7.78 10.09 -20.23
N TYR A 97 -8.09 9.97 -18.95
CA TYR A 97 -8.29 8.70 -18.26
C TYR A 97 -9.65 8.75 -17.58
N PHE A 98 -10.56 7.84 -17.93
CA PHE A 98 -11.92 7.80 -17.37
C PHE A 98 -12.66 9.15 -17.48
N ASN A 99 -12.53 9.82 -18.64
CA ASN A 99 -13.04 11.16 -18.94
C ASN A 99 -12.42 12.33 -18.13
N LEU A 100 -11.42 12.08 -17.30
CA LEU A 100 -10.64 13.10 -16.60
C LEU A 100 -9.42 13.52 -17.42
N SER A 101 -8.93 14.75 -17.23
CA SER A 101 -7.59 15.11 -17.68
C SER A 101 -6.54 14.29 -16.91
N ALA A 102 -5.32 14.16 -17.44
CA ALA A 102 -4.23 13.50 -16.72
C ALA A 102 -3.97 14.16 -15.35
N GLU A 103 -4.04 15.49 -15.28
CA GLU A 103 -3.85 16.26 -14.05
C GLU A 103 -4.93 15.94 -13.02
N ASP A 104 -6.21 16.00 -13.40
CA ASP A 104 -7.34 15.70 -12.52
C ASP A 104 -7.31 14.24 -12.05
N PHE A 105 -6.92 13.32 -12.94
CA PHE A 105 -6.76 11.91 -12.61
C PHE A 105 -5.66 11.70 -11.55
N CYS A 106 -4.52 12.36 -11.69
CA CYS A 106 -3.39 12.21 -10.78
C CYS A 106 -3.67 12.75 -9.36
N VAL A 107 -4.54 13.76 -9.22
CA VAL A 107 -4.93 14.32 -7.90
C VAL A 107 -5.45 13.25 -6.95
N HIS A 108 -6.11 12.20 -7.45
CA HIS A 108 -6.62 11.12 -6.61
C HIS A 108 -5.53 10.29 -5.93
N PHE A 109 -4.32 10.27 -6.47
CA PHE A 109 -3.22 9.43 -5.98
C PHE A 109 -2.24 10.19 -5.10
N TYR A 110 -2.12 11.51 -5.26
CA TYR A 110 -1.15 12.31 -4.50
C TYR A 110 -1.51 12.45 -3.01
N PRO A 111 -0.51 12.62 -2.12
CA PRO A 111 -0.71 12.79 -0.67
C PRO A 111 -1.64 13.94 -0.27
N LYS A 112 -1.64 15.02 -1.06
CA LYS A 112 -2.49 16.21 -0.86
C LYS A 112 -3.92 16.04 -1.37
N GLY A 113 -4.18 15.02 -2.18
CA GLY A 113 -5.51 14.63 -2.62
C GLY A 113 -6.02 13.41 -1.88
N ASN A 114 -6.62 12.47 -2.60
CA ASN A 114 -7.33 11.34 -1.99
C ASN A 114 -6.39 10.21 -1.53
N SER A 115 -5.09 10.29 -1.85
CA SER A 115 -4.06 9.35 -1.38
C SER A 115 -4.42 7.89 -1.67
N CYS A 116 -4.97 7.62 -2.86
CA CYS A 116 -5.42 6.28 -3.23
C CYS A 116 -4.26 5.29 -3.44
N THR A 117 -3.02 5.73 -3.66
CA THR A 117 -1.85 4.82 -3.78
C THR A 117 -1.22 4.59 -2.42
N TRP A 118 -0.92 3.33 -2.08
CA TRP A 118 -0.02 2.98 -0.97
C TRP A 118 1.39 3.49 -1.24
N ALA A 119 1.95 4.22 -0.28
CA ALA A 119 3.32 4.74 -0.34
C ALA A 119 3.65 5.51 -1.64
N PRO A 120 2.91 6.60 -1.96
CA PRO A 120 3.04 7.32 -3.23
C PRO A 120 4.40 8.01 -3.45
N ASP A 121 5.17 8.24 -2.38
CA ASP A 121 6.42 9.00 -2.40
C ASP A 121 7.70 8.13 -2.39
N GLY A 122 7.59 6.85 -2.76
CA GLY A 122 8.73 5.95 -2.89
C GLY A 122 9.22 5.38 -1.56
N ASP A 123 8.34 4.67 -0.86
CA ASP A 123 8.77 3.79 0.24
C ASP A 123 9.60 2.64 -0.35
N GLU A 124 10.83 2.48 0.14
CA GLU A 124 11.76 1.40 -0.23
C GLU A 124 11.11 0.01 -0.10
N ALA A 125 10.06 -0.11 0.74
CA ALA A 125 9.23 -1.29 0.84
C ALA A 125 8.66 -1.76 -0.51
N PHE A 126 8.47 -0.87 -1.48
CA PHE A 126 7.86 -1.16 -2.79
C PHE A 126 8.81 -1.01 -3.98
N ASP A 127 10.12 -0.96 -3.74
CA ASP A 127 11.16 -0.90 -4.79
C ASP A 127 11.26 -2.19 -5.64
N ASP A 128 10.44 -3.21 -5.37
CA ASP A 128 10.28 -4.40 -6.23
C ASP A 128 9.32 -4.17 -7.41
N SER A 129 9.06 -2.90 -7.74
CA SER A 129 8.15 -2.42 -8.79
C SER A 129 6.68 -2.75 -8.53
N SER A 130 6.31 -2.93 -7.26
CA SER A 130 4.93 -3.15 -6.84
C SER A 130 4.17 -1.85 -6.63
N TYR A 131 2.88 -1.89 -6.89
CA TYR A 131 1.94 -0.80 -6.68
C TYR A 131 0.67 -1.36 -6.09
N ILE A 132 0.09 -0.62 -5.14
CA ILE A 132 -1.21 -0.96 -4.56
C ILE A 132 -2.06 0.30 -4.55
N LEU A 133 -3.23 0.20 -5.15
CA LEU A 133 -4.26 1.23 -5.13
C LEU A 133 -5.37 0.79 -4.18
N GLN A 134 -5.87 1.72 -3.38
CA GLN A 134 -6.99 1.57 -2.46
C GLN A 134 -8.09 2.52 -2.88
N PHE A 135 -9.33 2.01 -2.91
CA PHE A 135 -10.52 2.82 -3.06
C PHE A 135 -11.57 2.47 -2.01
N ASP A 136 -12.05 3.48 -1.29
CA ASP A 136 -13.17 3.37 -0.36
C ASP A 136 -14.48 3.54 -1.12
N ILE A 137 -15.31 2.50 -1.12
CA ILE A 137 -16.55 2.42 -1.91
C ILE A 137 -17.67 1.97 -0.97
N ARG A 138 -18.41 2.96 -0.44
CA ARG A 138 -19.50 2.73 0.53
C ARG A 138 -18.98 1.94 1.74
N ASN A 139 -19.40 0.68 1.90
CA ASN A 139 -19.03 -0.21 3.00
C ASN A 139 -17.92 -1.21 2.60
N GLN A 140 -17.25 -0.98 1.49
CA GLN A 140 -16.20 -1.84 0.97
C GLN A 140 -14.93 -1.03 0.70
N VAL A 141 -13.81 -1.74 0.69
CA VAL A 141 -12.53 -1.25 0.19
C VAL A 141 -12.14 -2.13 -0.99
N ARG A 142 -11.83 -1.50 -2.12
CA ARG A 142 -11.24 -2.17 -3.28
C ARG A 142 -9.74 -1.98 -3.25
N LEU A 143 -9.00 -3.07 -3.37
CA LEU A 143 -7.55 -3.08 -3.51
C LEU A 143 -7.17 -3.57 -4.90
N ILE A 144 -6.35 -2.80 -5.60
CA ILE A 144 -5.74 -3.21 -6.86
C ILE A 144 -4.24 -3.28 -6.67
N GLY A 145 -3.70 -4.49 -6.58
CA GLY A 145 -2.27 -4.75 -6.50
C GLY A 145 -1.72 -5.16 -7.87
N PHE A 146 -0.56 -4.65 -8.26
CA PHE A 146 0.12 -5.08 -9.49
C PHE A 146 1.60 -4.72 -9.47
N LYS A 147 2.37 -5.33 -10.37
CA LYS A 147 3.74 -4.92 -10.67
C LYS A 147 3.81 -4.29 -12.05
N SER A 148 4.76 -3.39 -12.26
CA SER A 148 4.96 -2.73 -13.55
C SER A 148 6.43 -2.79 -13.96
N SER A 149 6.67 -2.87 -15.26
CA SER A 149 7.99 -2.69 -15.85
C SER A 149 7.87 -1.84 -17.12
N ASN A 150 8.81 -0.91 -17.33
CA ASN A 150 8.80 -0.01 -18.49
C ASN A 150 7.47 0.73 -18.71
N PHE A 151 6.83 1.17 -17.62
CA PHE A 151 5.53 1.85 -17.63
C PHE A 151 4.35 1.01 -18.15
N VAL A 152 4.45 -0.32 -18.04
CA VAL A 152 3.39 -1.26 -18.41
C VAL A 152 3.14 -2.20 -17.22
N PRO A 153 1.91 -2.27 -16.68
CA PRO A 153 1.55 -3.27 -15.68
C PRO A 153 1.71 -4.68 -16.25
N ASP A 154 2.24 -5.61 -15.45
CA ASP A 154 2.27 -7.03 -15.77
C ASP A 154 0.90 -7.65 -15.44
N PRO A 155 0.09 -8.07 -16.45
CA PRO A 155 -1.25 -8.59 -16.22
C PRO A 155 -1.29 -9.82 -15.30
N SER A 156 -0.21 -10.61 -15.25
CA SER A 156 -0.16 -11.82 -14.42
C SER A 156 -0.09 -11.51 -12.91
N THR A 157 0.32 -10.29 -12.58
CA THR A 157 0.51 -9.79 -11.20
C THR A 157 -0.66 -8.97 -10.70
N ILE A 158 -1.65 -8.67 -11.55
CA ILE A 158 -2.81 -7.87 -11.18
C ILE A 158 -3.71 -8.70 -10.27
N ARG A 159 -4.08 -8.15 -9.12
CA ARG A 159 -5.10 -8.68 -8.21
C ARG A 159 -6.11 -7.57 -7.92
N ASP A 160 -7.38 -7.92 -7.94
CA ASP A 160 -8.50 -7.02 -7.73
C ASP A 160 -9.39 -7.57 -6.63
N LEU A 161 -9.19 -7.07 -5.42
CA LEU A 161 -9.85 -7.58 -4.24
C LEU A 161 -10.86 -6.57 -3.72
N TRP A 162 -12.06 -7.07 -3.41
CA TRP A 162 -13.10 -6.33 -2.70
C TRP A 162 -13.26 -6.91 -1.30
N VAL A 163 -12.99 -6.10 -0.28
CA VAL A 163 -13.16 -6.48 1.13
C VAL A 163 -14.17 -5.57 1.80
N SER A 164 -14.77 -6.00 2.91
CA SER A 164 -15.57 -5.08 3.71
C SER A 164 -14.65 -4.01 4.30
N ALA A 165 -15.14 -2.76 4.38
CA ALA A 165 -14.37 -1.68 5.00
C ALA A 165 -14.10 -1.98 6.48
N PHE A 166 -15.00 -2.67 7.15
CA PHE A 166 -14.78 -3.10 8.53
C PHE A 166 -13.55 -4.02 8.63
N ASP A 167 -13.52 -5.12 7.86
CA ASP A 167 -12.42 -6.09 7.93
C ASP A 167 -11.08 -5.47 7.51
N TYR A 168 -11.10 -4.60 6.48
CA TYR A 168 -9.90 -3.90 6.03
C TYR A 168 -9.28 -3.04 7.13
N TYR A 169 -10.06 -2.10 7.68
CA TYR A 169 -9.53 -1.15 8.65
C TYR A 169 -9.22 -1.81 10.00
N SER A 170 -9.99 -2.82 10.41
CA SER A 170 -9.66 -3.60 11.60
C SER A 170 -8.33 -4.35 11.43
N LEU A 171 -8.04 -4.90 10.25
CA LEU A 171 -6.73 -5.51 9.98
C LEU A 171 -5.58 -4.50 10.07
N LEU A 172 -5.77 -3.27 9.58
CA LEU A 172 -4.76 -2.21 9.72
C LEU A 172 -4.51 -1.84 11.20
N GLU A 173 -5.57 -1.73 11.99
CA GLU A 173 -5.50 -1.46 13.43
C GLU A 173 -4.78 -2.60 14.17
N ASP A 174 -5.12 -3.85 13.86
CA ASP A 174 -4.48 -5.04 14.42
C ASP A 174 -2.99 -5.09 14.08
N TRP A 175 -2.62 -4.72 12.85
CA TRP A 175 -1.22 -4.65 12.45
C TRP A 175 -0.43 -3.60 13.24
N ILE A 176 -0.99 -2.41 13.48
CA ILE A 176 -0.36 -1.39 14.32
C ILE A 176 -0.15 -1.91 15.74
N ALA A 177 -1.19 -2.49 16.33
CA ALA A 177 -1.14 -3.00 17.70
C ALA A 177 -0.08 -4.09 17.86
N GLU A 178 0.00 -5.00 16.89
CA GLU A 178 0.97 -6.09 16.89
C GLU A 178 2.40 -5.59 16.62
N PHE A 179 2.57 -4.63 15.70
CA PHE A 179 3.87 -3.99 15.46
C PHE A 179 4.40 -3.30 16.73
N ASP A 180 3.56 -2.53 17.41
CA ASP A 180 3.92 -1.88 18.67
C ASP A 180 4.25 -2.91 19.76
N ARG A 181 3.53 -4.03 19.80
CA ARG A 181 3.81 -5.14 20.72
C ARG A 181 5.19 -5.75 20.45
N GLU A 182 5.50 -6.09 19.20
CA GLU A 182 6.79 -6.65 18.78
C GLU A 182 7.93 -5.69 19.11
N ARG A 183 7.81 -4.41 18.71
CA ARG A 183 8.81 -3.37 18.98
C ARG A 183 9.06 -3.19 20.47
N ASN A 184 8.01 -3.14 21.29
CA ASN A 184 8.13 -2.98 22.74
C ASN A 184 8.80 -4.18 23.41
N LEU A 185 8.61 -5.39 22.90
CA LEU A 185 9.31 -6.57 23.40
C LEU A 185 10.82 -6.50 23.11
N MET A 186 11.20 -5.98 21.95
CA MET A 186 12.61 -5.83 21.58
C MET A 186 13.30 -4.64 22.29
N LEU A 187 12.54 -3.63 22.73
CA LEU A 187 13.04 -2.52 23.55
C LEU A 187 13.35 -2.91 25.00
N LYS A 188 12.79 -4.02 25.50
CA LYS A 188 13.03 -4.44 26.89
C LYS A 188 14.47 -4.93 27.05
N PRO A 189 15.25 -4.36 27.99
CA PRO A 189 16.62 -4.81 28.23
C PRO A 189 16.58 -6.23 28.80
N GLY A 190 16.92 -7.24 27.99
CA GLY A 190 16.99 -8.64 28.45
C GLY A 190 16.67 -9.73 27.42
N ALA A 191 16.18 -9.41 26.23
CA ALA A 191 15.95 -10.41 25.17
C ALA A 191 17.24 -10.78 24.41
N LYS A 192 18.27 -11.21 25.15
CA LYS A 192 19.35 -12.07 24.66
C LYS A 192 19.44 -13.23 25.65
N GLY A 193 18.76 -14.32 25.32
CA GLY A 193 19.03 -15.65 25.84
C GLY A 193 19.82 -16.43 24.80
#